data_AF-A0AAW5WGI3-F1
#
_entry.id   AF-A0AAW5WGI3-F1
#
_cell.length_a   1.000
_cell.length_b   1.000
_cell.length_c   1.000
_cell.angle_alpha   90.00
_cell.angle_beta   90.00
_cell.angle_gamma   90.00
#
_symmetry.space_group_name_H-M   'P 1'
#
loop_
_entity.id
_entity.type
_entity.pdbx_description
1 polymer ?
#
loop_
_entity_poly.entity_id
_entity_poly.type
_entity_poly.pdbx_seq_one_letter_code
_entity_poly.pdbx_strand_id
1 'polypeptide(L)' 'MKINWKLRFKNKATLAAIFATAILLAQQLGFKLPDNINEVANTALTLLVLIGVVSDPTTSGLSDSSQALDYEAPKKG' A
#
# COMPACT_ATOMS: atom_id res chain seq x y z
N MET A 1 -12.10 15.52 -8.69
CA MET A 1 -10.89 14.67 -8.69
C MET A 1 -11.32 13.23 -8.44
N LYS A 2 -11.16 12.32 -9.42
CA LYS A 2 -11.65 10.94 -9.32
C LYS A 2 -10.48 10.07 -8.86
N ILE A 3 -10.51 9.61 -7.60
CA ILE A 3 -9.43 8.79 -7.02
C ILE A 3 -9.65 7.33 -7.42
N ASN A 4 -8.70 6.75 -8.15
CA ASN A 4 -8.71 5.33 -8.49
C ASN A 4 -8.24 4.49 -7.31
N TRP A 5 -9.14 4.22 -6.38
CA TRP A 5 -8.87 3.43 -5.17
C TRP A 5 -8.30 2.03 -5.48
N LYS A 6 -8.76 1.40 -6.56
CA LYS A 6 -8.24 0.10 -7.03
C LYS A 6 -6.74 0.14 -7.32
N LEU A 7 -6.21 1.25 -7.84
CA LEU A 7 -4.79 1.42 -8.13
C LEU A 7 -4.00 1.75 -6.85
N ARG A 8 -4.60 2.51 -5.92
CA ARG A 8 -4.00 2.86 -4.63
C ARG A 8 -3.82 1.64 -3.73
N PHE A 9 -4.78 0.71 -3.69
CA PHE A 9 -4.64 -0.55 -2.95
C PHE A 9 -3.63 -1.52 -3.56
N LYS A 10 -3.22 -1.32 -4.82
CA LYS A 10 -2.13 -2.09 -5.44
C LYS A 10 -0.75 -1.51 -5.14
N ASN A 11 -0.66 -0.29 -4.61
CA ASN A 11 0.60 0.40 -4.33
C ASN A 11 1.09 0.10 -2.90
N LYS A 12 2.29 -0.47 -2.78
CA LYS A 12 2.94 -0.80 -1.50
C LYS A 12 3.07 0.40 -0.56
N ALA A 13 3.45 1.58 -1.07
CA ALA A 13 3.62 2.77 -0.26
C ALA A 13 2.29 3.28 0.32
N THR A 14 1.20 3.18 -0.45
CA THR A 14 -0.13 3.57 0.04
C THR A 14 -0.61 2.60 1.13
N LEU A 15 -0.45 1.29 0.92
CA LEU A 15 -0.79 0.31 1.95
C LEU A 15 0.07 0.45 3.20
N ALA A 16 1.38 0.62 3.05
CA ALA A 16 2.29 0.84 4.17
C ALA A 16 1.91 2.11 4.97
N ALA A 17 1.57 3.20 4.28
CA ALA A 17 1.08 4.41 4.91
C ALA A 17 -0.24 4.18 5.67
N ILE A 18 -1.18 3.40 5.12
CA ILE A 18 -2.43 3.02 5.79
C ILE A 18 -2.15 2.21 7.06
N PHE A 19 -1.30 1.19 6.99
CA PHE A 19 -0.93 0.40 8.18
C PHE A 19 -0.24 1.26 9.24
N ALA A 20 0.72 2.10 8.84
CA ALA A 20 1.44 2.98 9.75
C ALA A 20 0.49 3.98 10.44
N THR A 21 -0.40 4.62 9.69
CA THR A 21 -1.38 5.57 10.26
C THR A 21 -2.43 4.86 11.12
N ALA A 22 -2.85 3.65 10.78
CA ALA A 22 -3.76 2.86 11.60
C ALA A 22 -3.14 2.48 12.96
N ILE A 23 -1.88 2.05 12.96
CA ILE A 23 -1.11 1.77 14.19
C ILE A 23 -1.01 3.03 15.05
N LEU A 24 -0.64 4.15 14.44
CA LEU A 24 -0.47 5.43 15.13
C LEU A 24 -1.80 5.92 15.73
N LEU A 25 -2.90 5.79 14.99
CA LEU A 25 -4.24 6.12 15.46
C LEU A 25 -4.67 5.22 16.62
N ALA A 26 -4.39 3.91 16.55
CA ALA A 26 -4.66 3.00 17.67
C ALA A 26 -3.88 3.39 18.93
N GLN A 27 -2.61 3.78 18.80
CA GLN A 27 -1.82 4.30 19.92
C GLN A 27 -2.41 5.59 20.49
N GLN A 28 -2.85 6.52 19.64
CA GLN A 28 -3.48 7.78 20.06
C GLN A 28 -4.81 7.57 20.80
N LEU A 29 -5.55 6.52 20.47
CA LEU A 29 -6.77 6.11 21.18
C LEU A 29 -6.49 5.37 22.49
N GLY A 30 -5.22 5.13 22.83
CA GLY A 30 -4.81 4.48 24.08
C GLY A 30 -4.78 2.96 24.04
N PHE A 31 -4.83 2.34 22.85
CA PHE A 31 -4.67 0.89 22.73
C PHE A 31 -3.23 0.48 23.04
N LYS A 32 -3.07 -0.51 23.93
CA LYS A 32 -1.77 -1.17 24.15
C LYS A 32 -1.49 -2.13 23.00
N LEU A 33 -0.63 -1.69 22.09
CA LEU A 33 -0.13 -2.53 21.01
C LEU A 33 1.07 -3.35 21.51
N PRO A 34 1.28 -4.56 20.96
CA PRO A 34 2.45 -5.36 21.30
C PRO A 34 3.72 -4.78 20.66
N ASP A 35 4.89 -5.07 21.24
CA ASP A 35 6.17 -4.53 20.78
C ASP A 35 6.51 -4.94 19.34
N ASN A 36 6.01 -6.08 18.90
CA ASN A 36 6.20 -6.64 17.57
C ASN A 36 5.19 -6.15 16.51
N ILE A 37 4.43 -5.09 16.78
CA ILE A 37 3.38 -4.61 15.86
C ILE A 37 3.93 -4.25 14.47
N ASN A 38 5.17 -3.78 14.40
CA ASN A 38 5.84 -3.48 13.13
C ASN A 38 6.15 -4.76 12.33
N GLU A 39 6.57 -5.84 12.99
CA GLU A 39 6.75 -7.13 12.32
C GLU A 39 5.40 -7.67 11.83
N VAL A 40 4.34 -7.57 12.63
CA VAL A 40 2.98 -7.98 12.24
C VAL A 40 2.53 -7.22 10.98
N ALA A 41 2.72 -5.90 10.95
CA ALA A 41 2.38 -5.08 9.79
C ALA A 41 3.19 -5.46 8.54
N ASN A 42 4.49 -5.73 8.69
CA ASN A 42 5.35 -6.17 7.61
C ASN A 42 4.98 -7.57 7.08
N THR A 43 4.62 -8.51 7.96
CA THR A 43 4.13 -9.84 7.56
C THR A 43 2.80 -9.72 6.84
N ALA A 44 1.88 -8.85 7.29
CA ALA A 44 0.62 -8.58 6.60
C ALA A 44 0.85 -8.00 5.20
N LEU A 45 1.74 -7.01 5.06
CA LEU A 45 2.12 -6.46 3.76
C LEU A 45 2.75 -7.52 2.84
N THR A 46 3.63 -8.36 3.39
CA THR A 46 4.25 -9.47 2.65
C THR A 46 3.21 -10.47 2.17
N LEU A 47 2.22 -10.82 3.00
CA LEU A 47 1.12 -11.68 2.60
C LEU A 47 0.31 -11.08 1.45
N LEU A 48 0.01 -9.77 1.51
CA LEU A 48 -0.71 -9.07 0.45
C LEU A 48 0.08 -9.04 -0.88
N VAL A 49 1.41 -9.00 -0.81
CA VAL A 49 2.29 -9.15 -1.99
C VAL A 49 2.22 -10.57 -2.54
N LEU A 50 2.32 -11.59 -1.68
CA LEU A 50 2.28 -13.01 -2.08
C LEU A 50 0.98 -13.39 -2.80
N ILE A 51 -0.17 -12.86 -2.35
CA ILE A 51 -1.47 -13.10 -3.00
C ILE A 51 -1.72 -12.23 -4.23
N GLY A 52 -0.75 -11.38 -4.62
CA GLY A 52 -0.84 -10.51 -5.80
C GLY A 52 -1.80 -9.31 -5.65
N VAL A 53 -2.22 -8.99 -4.41
CA VAL A 53 -3.02 -7.78 -4.12
C VAL A 53 -2.15 -6.52 -4.22
N VAL A 54 -0.88 -6.61 -3.80
CA VAL A 54 0.11 -5.55 -3.98
C VAL A 54 0.97 -5.85 -5.19
N SER A 55 1.15 -4.87 -6.07
CA SER A 55 2.09 -4.99 -7.18
C SER A 55 3.53 -4.77 -6.67
N ASP A 56 4.37 -5.75 -6.97
CA ASP A 56 5.77 -5.95 -6.58
C ASP A 56 6.70 -4.72 -6.82
N PRO A 57 7.79 -4.54 -6.02
CA PRO A 57 8.68 -3.38 -6.06
C PRO A 57 9.66 -3.37 -7.26
N THR A 58 9.47 -4.24 -8.24
CA THR A 58 10.18 -4.21 -9.54
C THR A 58 9.45 -3.38 -10.60
N THR A 59 8.37 -2.70 -10.25
CA THR A 59 7.68 -1.83 -11.21
C THR A 59 8.35 -0.46 -11.26
N SER A 60 9.21 -0.29 -12.26
CA SER A 60 9.81 0.98 -12.68
C SER A 60 8.78 2.12 -12.71
N GLY A 61 9.06 3.24 -12.05
CA GLY A 61 8.38 4.51 -12.31
C GLY A 61 7.72 5.16 -11.09
N LEU A 62 8.51 5.82 -10.24
CA LEU A 62 8.05 6.79 -9.25
C LEU A 62 7.63 8.14 -9.89
N SER A 63 6.81 8.11 -10.94
CA SER A 63 6.21 9.33 -11.49
C SER A 63 4.90 9.00 -12.20
N ASP A 64 3.78 9.45 -11.64
CA ASP A 64 2.49 9.48 -12.35
C ASP A 64 2.62 10.54 -13.46
N SER A 65 2.91 10.10 -14.68
CA SER A 65 2.72 10.96 -15.85
C SER A 65 1.22 11.11 -16.12
N SER A 66 0.81 12.22 -16.74
CA SER A 66 -0.59 12.53 -17.09
C SER A 66 -1.31 11.45 -17.93
N GLN A 67 -0.61 10.41 -18.36
CA GLN A 67 -1.12 9.24 -19.08
C GLN A 67 -1.77 8.17 -18.20
N ALA A 68 -1.65 8.22 -16.87
CA ALA A 68 -2.26 7.22 -15.99
C ALA A 68 -3.80 7.30 -15.88
N LEU A 69 -4.43 8.30 -16.52
CA LEU A 69 -5.88 8.49 -16.53
C LEU A 69 -6.61 7.69 -17.63
N ASP A 70 -5.90 7.19 -18.65
CA ASP A 70 -6.52 6.57 -19.85
C ASP A 70 -6.27 5.06 -20.00
N TYR A 71 -5.69 4.38 -19.02
CA TYR A 71 -5.40 2.95 -19.12
C TYR A 71 -6.05 2.12 -18.02
N GLU A 72 -6.77 1.06 -18.42
CA GLU A 72 -7.38 0.09 -17.50
C GLU A 72 -6.38 -0.96 -16.97
N ALA A 73 -5.16 -1.00 -17.48
CA ALA A 73 -4.11 -1.92 -17.06
C ALA A 73 -2.70 -1.34 -17.27
N PRO A 74 -1.70 -1.74 -16.44
CA PRO A 74 -0.33 -1.23 -16.54
C PRO A 74 0.32 -1.70 -17.84
N LYS A 75 0.98 -0.77 -18.55
CA LYS A 75 1.77 -1.07 -19.74
C LYS A 75 3.01 -1.86 -19.29
N LYS A 76 3.09 -3.13 -19.70
CA LYS A 76 4.27 -3.97 -19.47
C LYS A 76 5.44 -3.38 -20.25
N GLY A 77 6.50 -3.00 -19.53
CA GLY A 77 7.84 -2.84 -20.10
C GLY A 77 8.44 -4.19 -20.43
#